data_AF-A0A814MKF6-F1
#
_entry.id   AF-A0A814MKF6-F1
#
_cell.length_a   1.000
_cell.length_b   1.000
_cell.length_c   1.000
_cell.angle_alpha   90.00
_cell.angle_beta   90.00
_cell.angle_gamma   90.00
#
_symmetry.space_group_name_H-M   'P 1'
#
loop_
_entity.id
_entity.type
_entity.pdbx_description
1 polymer ?
#
loop_
_entity_poly.entity_id
_entity_poly.type
_entity_poly.pdbx_seq_one_letter_code
_entity_poly.pdbx_strand_id
1 'polypeptide(L)'
;MFQHLGMMIAYGGMPKSGKSSLAKGICKKLQSININCIHLKIGYFMDLVSNALGSDVYQLPEEKQVDELVKQLDHYLNRHYWITIITIESLHSLTFTQALKTLLGSLIQIVYVDTTLDTRMNFSVDTIENLHINDTIKISYSVDKIKTTANFIINNNLDSLNESIDYLFEMLKAKNEKLTYQSKVNIQYLSKINLLSHQFVLSAGAILIRKSTREVCLVHVLDDAGEWVLPKGRKNMNETRSETALRETYEETGYHCSLMPLIM
;
A
#
# COMPACT_ATOMS: atom_id res chain seq x y z
N MET A 1 7.02 -9.58 -10.17
CA MET A 1 7.31 -8.23 -9.64
C MET A 1 5.97 -7.60 -9.30
N PHE A 2 5.76 -7.30 -8.02
CA PHE A 2 4.57 -6.76 -7.35
C PHE A 2 3.21 -7.19 -7.92
N GLN A 3 2.68 -8.33 -7.45
CA GLN A 3 1.41 -8.88 -7.97
C GLN A 3 0.17 -8.01 -7.67
N HIS A 4 0.17 -7.29 -6.55
CA HIS A 4 -1.02 -6.57 -6.06
C HIS A 4 -0.81 -5.06 -5.89
N LEU A 5 0.43 -4.57 -6.01
CA LEU A 5 0.73 -3.16 -5.84
C LEU A 5 0.19 -2.37 -7.03
N GLY A 6 -0.70 -1.42 -6.77
CA GLY A 6 -1.24 -0.52 -7.77
C GLY A 6 -0.36 0.70 -8.03
N MET A 7 0.34 1.20 -7.00
CA MET A 7 1.22 2.37 -7.14
C MET A 7 2.25 2.46 -6.01
N MET A 8 3.46 2.92 -6.35
CA MET A 8 4.50 3.33 -5.42
C MET A 8 4.71 4.84 -5.52
N ILE A 9 4.66 5.57 -4.40
CA ILE A 9 4.93 7.01 -4.37
C ILE A 9 6.24 7.23 -3.63
N ALA A 10 7.27 7.68 -4.33
CA ALA A 10 8.60 7.84 -3.75
C ALA A 10 8.94 9.31 -3.55
N TYR A 11 9.42 9.65 -2.34
CA TYR A 11 9.67 11.03 -1.94
C TYR A 11 11.16 11.36 -1.94
N GLY A 12 11.51 12.40 -2.72
CA GLY A 12 12.80 13.07 -2.72
C GLY A 12 12.67 14.50 -2.17
N GLY A 13 13.79 15.07 -1.74
CA GLY A 13 13.84 16.45 -1.25
C GLY A 13 14.93 16.66 -0.21
N MET A 14 15.37 17.91 -0.10
CA MET A 14 16.43 18.33 0.81
C MET A 14 16.09 18.01 2.29
N PRO A 15 17.09 17.95 3.19
CA PRO A 15 16.87 17.81 4.63
C PRO A 15 15.85 18.82 5.14
N LYS A 16 14.92 18.39 6.00
CA LYS A 16 13.84 19.23 6.57
C LYS A 16 12.86 19.84 5.56
N SER A 17 12.79 19.35 4.32
CA SER A 17 11.80 19.78 3.33
C SER A 17 10.34 19.37 3.64
N GLY A 18 10.10 18.57 4.68
CA GLY A 18 8.75 18.07 5.00
C GLY A 18 8.33 16.80 4.25
N LYS A 19 9.23 16.16 3.48
CA LYS A 19 8.97 14.91 2.75
C LYS A 19 8.31 13.80 3.59
N SER A 20 8.77 13.57 4.82
CA SER A 20 8.22 12.55 5.71
C SER A 20 6.81 12.90 6.19
N SER A 21 6.56 14.18 6.46
CA SER A 21 5.26 14.68 6.89
C SER A 21 4.25 14.59 5.75
N LEU A 22 4.66 14.99 4.54
CA LEU A 22 3.85 14.88 3.33
C LEU A 22 3.53 13.42 2.98
N ALA A 23 4.52 12.53 3.01
CA ALA A 23 4.33 11.10 2.73
C ALA A 23 3.34 10.44 3.70
N LYS A 24 3.48 10.70 5.00
CA LYS A 24 2.53 10.23 6.02
C LYS A 24 1.14 10.84 5.84
N GLY A 25 1.07 12.14 5.54
CA GLY A 25 -0.18 12.86 5.30
C GLY A 25 -0.97 12.29 4.11
N ILE A 26 -0.29 12.09 2.98
CA ILE A 26 -0.87 11.43 1.80
C ILE A 26 -1.36 10.03 2.13
N CYS A 27 -0.56 9.26 2.88
CA CYS A 27 -0.96 7.90 3.20
C CYS A 27 -2.21 7.87 4.11
N LYS A 28 -2.30 8.76 5.10
CA LYS A 28 -3.52 8.95 5.90
C LYS A 28 -4.71 9.38 5.05
N LYS A 29 -4.51 10.30 4.10
CA LYS A 29 -5.57 10.77 3.20
C LYS A 29 -6.09 9.64 2.30
N LEU A 30 -5.20 8.83 1.74
CA LEU A 30 -5.58 7.63 0.98
C LEU A 30 -6.35 6.63 1.86
N GLN A 31 -5.90 6.39 3.08
CA GLN A 31 -6.60 5.52 4.03
C GLN A 31 -8.00 6.05 4.39
N SER A 32 -8.18 7.37 4.48
CA SER A 32 -9.49 7.97 4.75
C SER A 32 -10.53 7.69 3.67
N ILE A 33 -10.08 7.37 2.45
CA ILE A 33 -10.93 6.94 1.35
C ILE A 33 -10.87 5.43 1.09
N ASN A 34 -10.54 4.65 2.13
CA ASN A 34 -10.49 3.18 2.12
C ASN A 34 -9.47 2.57 1.15
N ILE A 35 -8.36 3.28 0.92
CA ILE A 35 -7.21 2.73 0.19
C ILE A 35 -6.16 2.25 1.17
N ASN A 36 -5.77 0.99 1.01
CA ASN A 36 -4.69 0.37 1.79
C ASN A 36 -3.33 0.92 1.34
N CYS A 37 -2.99 2.08 1.89
CA CYS A 37 -1.66 2.69 1.80
C CYS A 37 -0.83 2.36 3.05
N ILE A 38 0.47 2.11 2.88
CA ILE A 38 1.44 2.17 3.98
C ILE A 38 2.62 3.09 3.68
N HIS A 39 3.23 3.63 4.73
CA HIS A 39 4.46 4.41 4.63
C HIS A 39 5.66 3.58 5.05
N LEU A 40 6.63 3.48 4.15
CA LEU A 40 7.83 2.66 4.30
C LEU A 40 9.08 3.53 4.24
N LYS A 41 10.06 3.19 5.08
CA LYS A 41 11.39 3.78 5.04
C LYS A 41 12.34 2.84 4.31
N ILE A 42 12.90 3.29 3.20
CA ILE A 42 13.88 2.55 2.39
C ILE A 42 15.07 2.11 3.24
N GLY A 43 15.54 2.96 4.17
CA GLY A 43 16.65 2.64 5.06
C GLY A 43 16.44 1.33 5.84
N TYR A 44 15.22 1.06 6.33
CA TYR A 44 14.92 -0.20 7.01
C TYR A 44 15.12 -1.42 6.09
N PHE A 45 14.67 -1.33 4.83
CA PHE A 45 14.85 -2.42 3.88
C PHE A 45 16.32 -2.56 3.45
N MET A 46 17.04 -1.45 3.30
CA MET A 46 18.47 -1.47 3.03
C MET A 46 19.25 -2.13 4.17
N ASP A 47 18.91 -1.86 5.43
CA ASP A 47 19.52 -2.52 6.58
C ASP A 47 19.25 -4.03 6.58
N LEU A 48 18.04 -4.45 6.21
CA LEU A 48 17.73 -5.89 6.03
C LEU A 48 18.57 -6.52 4.92
N VAL A 49 18.78 -5.82 3.81
CA VAL A 49 19.67 -6.28 2.73
C VAL A 49 21.10 -6.39 3.23
N SER A 50 21.63 -5.35 3.90
CA SER A 50 23.00 -5.34 4.40
C SER A 50 23.25 -6.52 5.36
N ASN A 51 22.30 -6.79 6.26
CA ASN A 51 22.38 -7.93 7.16
C ASN A 51 22.35 -9.27 6.42
N ALA A 52 21.54 -9.40 5.37
CA ALA A 52 21.48 -10.62 4.55
C ALA A 52 22.75 -10.84 3.72
N LEU A 53 23.41 -9.76 3.27
CA LEU A 53 24.67 -9.82 2.52
C LEU A 53 25.90 -10.03 3.42
N GLY A 54 25.81 -9.65 4.70
CA GLY A 54 26.96 -9.57 5.61
C GLY A 54 27.88 -8.39 5.33
N SER A 55 27.45 -7.41 4.53
CA SER A 55 28.18 -6.18 4.19
C SER A 55 27.21 -5.03 3.93
N ASP A 56 27.71 -3.80 3.94
CA ASP A 56 26.86 -2.63 3.69
C ASP A 56 26.40 -2.57 2.22
N VAL A 57 25.08 -2.63 1.99
CA VAL A 57 24.46 -2.56 0.66
C VAL A 57 24.85 -1.29 -0.10
N TYR A 58 25.13 -0.18 0.61
CA TYR A 58 25.54 1.07 -0.01
C TYR A 58 26.93 1.02 -0.67
N GLN A 59 27.70 -0.05 -0.43
CA GLN A 59 28.96 -0.32 -1.15
C GLN A 59 28.74 -0.92 -2.55
N LEU A 60 27.55 -1.42 -2.84
CA LEU A 60 27.20 -1.93 -4.16
C LEU A 60 26.94 -0.79 -5.15
N PRO A 61 27.10 -1.04 -6.48
CA PRO A 61 26.59 -0.13 -7.49
C PRO A 61 25.09 0.17 -7.28
N GLU A 62 24.66 1.42 -7.49
CA GLU A 62 23.28 1.83 -7.15
C GLU A 62 22.19 1.04 -7.89
N GLU A 63 22.46 0.55 -9.10
CA GLU A 63 21.57 -0.38 -9.82
C GLU A 63 21.34 -1.68 -9.03
N LYS A 64 22.40 -2.21 -8.40
CA LYS A 64 22.30 -3.39 -7.52
C LYS A 64 21.62 -3.08 -6.19
N GLN A 65 21.81 -1.88 -5.65
CA GLN A 65 21.04 -1.43 -4.49
C GLN A 65 19.53 -1.41 -4.81
N VAL A 66 19.15 -0.93 -6.00
CA VAL A 66 17.76 -0.94 -6.48
C VAL A 66 17.23 -2.35 -6.65
N ASP A 67 17.99 -3.26 -7.28
CA ASP A 67 17.62 -4.67 -7.44
C ASP A 67 17.29 -5.31 -6.09
N GLU A 68 18.17 -5.14 -5.10
CA GLU A 68 17.99 -5.72 -3.77
C GLU A 68 16.83 -5.07 -3.00
N LEU A 69 16.69 -3.74 -3.07
CA LEU A 69 15.55 -3.05 -2.47
C LEU A 69 14.23 -3.58 -3.03
N VAL A 70 14.12 -3.68 -4.35
CA VAL A 70 12.88 -4.12 -5.02
C VAL A 70 12.57 -5.57 -4.66
N LYS A 71 13.56 -6.46 -4.58
CA LYS A 71 13.37 -7.84 -4.11
C LYS A 71 12.82 -7.88 -2.68
N GLN A 72 13.37 -7.07 -1.76
CA GLN A 72 12.89 -7.02 -0.38
C GLN A 72 11.48 -6.43 -0.27
N LEU A 73 11.19 -5.37 -1.03
CA LEU A 73 9.84 -4.81 -1.10
C LEU A 73 8.85 -5.82 -1.68
N ASP A 74 9.22 -6.58 -2.72
CA ASP A 74 8.36 -7.60 -3.33
C ASP A 74 8.07 -8.71 -2.33
N HIS A 75 9.09 -9.19 -1.63
CA HIS A 75 8.96 -10.19 -0.57
C HIS A 75 8.05 -9.74 0.57
N TYR A 76 8.18 -8.48 0.98
CA TYR A 76 7.32 -7.86 1.99
C TYR A 76 5.88 -7.78 1.49
N LEU A 77 5.65 -7.21 0.31
CA LEU A 77 4.31 -6.98 -0.24
C LEU A 77 3.57 -8.26 -0.60
N ASN A 78 4.28 -9.34 -0.97
CA ASN A 78 3.65 -10.65 -1.17
C ASN A 78 3.07 -11.23 0.13
N ARG A 79 3.61 -10.88 1.30
CA ARG A 79 3.02 -11.24 2.61
C ARG A 79 1.96 -10.27 3.09
N HIS A 80 1.88 -9.10 2.47
CA HIS A 80 0.98 -8.02 2.81
C HIS A 80 0.13 -7.64 1.58
N TYR A 81 -0.47 -8.66 0.94
CA TYR A 81 -1.15 -8.55 -0.35
C TYR A 81 -2.33 -7.57 -0.35
N TRP A 82 -2.86 -7.21 0.82
CA TRP A 82 -3.92 -6.21 0.97
C TRP A 82 -3.42 -4.79 0.71
N ILE A 83 -2.10 -4.56 0.73
CA ILE A 83 -1.49 -3.26 0.49
C ILE A 83 -1.47 -2.99 -1.01
N THR A 84 -2.14 -1.91 -1.40
CA THR A 84 -2.32 -1.55 -2.82
C THR A 84 -1.52 -0.31 -3.20
N ILE A 85 -1.14 0.51 -2.23
CA ILE A 85 -0.25 1.66 -2.44
C ILE A 85 0.81 1.67 -1.36
N ILE A 86 2.04 2.03 -1.73
CA ILE A 86 3.07 2.36 -0.75
C ILE A 86 3.60 3.76 -0.98
N THR A 87 4.00 4.42 0.09
CA THR A 87 4.88 5.58 0.03
C THR A 87 6.27 5.17 0.51
N ILE A 88 7.33 5.60 -0.17
CA ILE A 88 8.71 5.31 0.23
C ILE A 88 9.52 6.60 0.43
N GLU A 89 10.29 6.66 1.51
CA GLU A 89 11.30 7.70 1.77
C GLU A 89 12.61 7.09 2.29
N SER A 90 13.77 7.75 2.21
CA SER A 90 14.09 8.95 1.43
C SER A 90 14.92 8.51 0.25
N LEU A 91 14.56 8.95 -0.97
CA LEU A 91 15.43 8.76 -2.14
C LEU A 91 16.79 9.44 -1.87
N HIS A 92 17.88 8.67 -1.88
CA HIS A 92 19.17 9.10 -1.36
C HIS A 92 20.14 9.66 -2.41
N SER A 93 19.91 9.41 -3.70
CA SER A 93 20.67 10.00 -4.80
C SER A 93 19.86 10.12 -6.09
N LEU A 94 20.34 10.93 -7.04
CA LEU A 94 19.73 11.04 -8.38
C LEU A 94 19.83 9.73 -9.16
N THR A 95 21.02 9.13 -9.20
CA THR A 95 21.28 7.92 -9.99
C THR A 95 20.46 6.73 -9.47
N PHE A 96 20.36 6.55 -8.16
CA PHE A 96 19.48 5.56 -7.53
C PHE A 96 18.03 5.77 -7.91
N THR A 97 17.58 7.03 -7.89
CA THR A 97 16.20 7.39 -8.26
C THR A 97 15.92 7.07 -9.73
N GLN A 98 16.86 7.35 -10.63
CA GLN A 98 16.75 7.04 -12.05
C GLN A 98 16.70 5.52 -12.28
N ALA A 99 17.58 4.75 -11.64
CA ALA A 99 17.58 3.30 -11.73
C ALA A 99 16.25 2.70 -11.23
N LEU A 100 15.74 3.19 -10.09
CA LEU A 100 14.44 2.76 -9.54
C LEU A 100 13.28 3.08 -10.49
N LYS A 101 13.30 4.27 -11.12
CA LYS A 101 12.28 4.68 -12.10
C LYS A 101 12.36 3.86 -13.39
N THR A 102 13.57 3.57 -13.87
CA THR A 102 13.80 2.71 -15.05
C THR A 102 13.26 1.30 -14.81
N LEU A 103 13.52 0.74 -13.62
CA LEU A 103 13.09 -0.62 -13.27
C LEU A 103 11.57 -0.73 -13.07
N LEU A 104 10.96 0.25 -12.38
CA LEU A 104 9.54 0.18 -12.01
C LEU A 104 8.59 0.86 -13.00
N GLY A 105 9.11 1.66 -13.94
CA GLY A 105 8.33 2.28 -15.01
C GLY A 105 7.16 3.11 -14.48
N SER A 106 5.95 2.83 -14.95
CA SER A 106 4.73 3.54 -14.56
C SER A 106 4.23 3.21 -13.14
N LEU A 107 4.73 2.14 -12.52
CA LEU A 107 4.34 1.74 -11.17
C LEU A 107 4.78 2.76 -10.11
N ILE A 108 5.88 3.49 -10.37
CA ILE A 108 6.43 4.47 -9.44
C ILE A 108 6.13 5.91 -9.88
N GLN A 109 5.71 6.73 -8.93
CA GLN A 109 5.59 8.18 -9.06
C GLN A 109 6.59 8.85 -8.12
N ILE A 110 7.53 9.61 -8.69
CA ILE A 110 8.52 10.38 -7.95
C ILE A 110 7.92 11.74 -7.58
N VAL A 111 7.88 12.04 -6.29
CA VAL A 111 7.49 13.34 -5.73
C VAL A 111 8.73 14.03 -5.19
N TYR A 112 9.03 15.21 -5.69
CA TYR A 112 10.07 16.07 -5.12
C TYR A 112 9.42 17.17 -4.27
N VAL A 113 9.79 17.24 -3.00
CA VAL A 113 9.31 18.28 -2.08
C VAL A 113 10.30 19.43 -2.09
N ASP A 114 9.90 20.53 -2.70
CA ASP A 114 10.70 21.73 -2.88
C ASP A 114 10.43 22.72 -1.74
N THR A 115 11.49 23.06 -1.01
CA THR A 115 11.44 23.92 0.17
C THR A 115 12.73 24.72 0.25
N THR A 116 12.58 26.04 0.33
CA THR A 116 13.64 27.02 0.49
C THR A 116 14.39 26.78 1.79
N LEU A 117 15.64 27.26 1.84
CA LEU A 117 16.45 27.16 3.03
C LEU A 117 15.79 27.86 4.23
N ASP A 118 15.20 29.03 4.01
CA ASP A 118 14.54 29.82 5.08
C ASP A 118 13.38 29.04 5.72
N THR A 119 12.51 28.45 4.91
CA THR A 119 11.41 27.63 5.42
C THR A 119 11.92 26.35 6.10
N ARG A 120 12.98 25.71 5.58
CA ARG A 120 13.58 24.51 6.21
C ARG A 120 14.21 24.85 7.56
N MET A 121 14.81 26.03 7.72
CA MET A 121 15.35 26.51 8.99
C MET A 121 14.23 26.72 10.02
N ASN A 122 13.09 27.29 9.63
CA ASN A 122 11.95 27.47 10.53
C ASN A 122 11.36 26.15 11.05
N PHE A 123 11.45 25.07 10.28
CA PHE A 123 11.00 23.73 10.69
C PHE A 123 12.07 22.90 11.41
N SER A 124 13.31 23.38 11.49
CA SER A 124 14.42 22.64 12.05
C SER A 124 14.71 23.07 13.48
N VAL A 125 14.81 22.09 14.38
CA VAL A 125 15.40 22.28 15.72
C VAL A 125 16.95 22.21 15.66
N ASP A 126 17.50 21.78 14.52
CA ASP A 126 18.96 21.69 14.31
C ASP A 126 19.56 23.07 14.05
N THR A 127 20.84 23.23 14.39
CA THR A 127 21.62 24.43 14.09
C THR A 127 21.77 24.64 12.59
N ILE A 128 21.96 25.90 12.19
CA ILE A 128 22.20 26.29 10.79
C ILE A 128 23.42 25.55 10.22
N GLU A 129 24.49 25.41 11.02
CA GLU A 129 25.69 24.65 10.64
C GLU A 129 25.38 23.18 10.34
N ASN A 130 24.62 22.50 11.21
CA ASN A 130 24.23 21.10 10.99
C ASN A 130 23.33 20.95 9.75
N LEU A 131 22.45 21.92 9.49
CA LEU A 131 21.64 21.92 8.28
C LEU A 131 22.52 22.06 7.02
N HIS A 132 23.52 22.95 7.04
CA HIS A 132 24.46 23.09 5.94
C HIS A 132 25.30 21.85 5.70
N ILE A 133 25.80 21.20 6.75
CA ILE A 133 26.53 19.93 6.63
C ILE A 133 25.67 18.87 5.95
N ASN A 134 24.41 18.73 6.39
CA ASN A 134 23.46 17.80 5.79
C ASN A 134 23.13 18.15 4.33
N ASP A 135 23.03 19.45 4.01
CA ASP A 135 22.82 19.93 2.65
C ASP A 135 24.02 19.58 1.75
N THR A 136 25.26 19.82 2.20
CA THR A 136 26.48 19.47 1.46
C THR A 136 26.52 17.98 1.15
N ILE A 137 26.22 17.12 2.13
CA ILE A 137 26.16 15.67 1.93
C ILE A 137 25.06 15.33 0.91
N LYS A 138 23.88 15.93 0.99
CA LYS A 138 22.78 15.61 0.05
C LYS A 138 23.05 16.11 -1.37
N ILE A 139 23.74 17.24 -1.50
CA ILE A 139 24.16 17.79 -2.80
C ILE A 139 25.24 16.92 -3.44
N SER A 140 26.17 16.34 -2.66
CA SER A 140 27.18 15.42 -3.23
C SER A 140 26.55 14.17 -3.87
N TYR A 141 25.37 13.74 -3.40
CA TYR A 141 24.55 12.70 -4.02
C TYR A 141 23.55 13.22 -5.06
N SER A 142 23.62 14.50 -5.44
CA SER A 142 22.73 15.16 -6.40
C SER A 142 21.24 15.06 -6.04
N VAL A 143 20.90 15.05 -4.74
CA VAL A 143 19.51 14.96 -4.27
C VAL A 143 18.69 16.17 -4.72
N ASP A 144 19.30 17.35 -4.77
CA ASP A 144 18.70 18.59 -5.28
C ASP A 144 18.26 18.49 -6.75
N LYS A 145 18.89 17.58 -7.51
CA LYS A 145 18.60 17.33 -8.93
C LYS A 145 17.52 16.27 -9.16
N ILE A 146 17.03 15.59 -8.10
CA ILE A 146 15.91 14.63 -8.22
C ILE A 146 14.67 15.30 -8.81
N LYS A 147 14.49 16.61 -8.61
CA LYS A 147 13.43 17.40 -9.25
C LYS A 147 13.36 17.24 -10.77
N THR A 148 14.49 16.95 -11.43
CA THR A 148 14.54 16.78 -12.90
C THR A 148 13.91 15.48 -13.39
N THR A 149 13.79 14.46 -12.51
CA THR A 149 13.13 13.19 -12.81
C THR A 149 11.79 13.05 -12.07
N ALA A 150 11.38 14.06 -11.30
CA ALA A 150 10.14 14.03 -10.54
C ALA A 150 8.92 14.02 -11.46
N ASN A 151 7.93 13.18 -11.13
CA ASN A 151 6.61 13.23 -11.75
C ASN A 151 5.79 14.41 -11.22
N PHE A 152 6.06 14.80 -9.96
CA PHE A 152 5.39 15.89 -9.26
C PHE A 152 6.41 16.70 -8.45
N ILE A 153 6.32 18.03 -8.52
CA ILE A 153 7.10 18.95 -7.69
C ILE A 153 6.10 19.66 -6.77
N ILE A 154 6.30 19.51 -5.46
CA ILE A 154 5.43 20.09 -4.44
C ILE A 154 6.17 21.22 -3.75
N ASN A 155 5.69 22.44 -3.96
CA ASN A 155 6.16 23.61 -3.23
C ASN A 155 5.63 23.55 -1.80
N ASN A 156 6.53 23.57 -0.81
CA ASN A 156 6.21 23.51 0.62
C ASN A 156 6.79 24.72 1.38
N ASN A 157 6.79 25.90 0.75
CA ASN A 157 7.43 27.10 1.28
C ASN A 157 6.56 27.97 2.19
N LEU A 158 5.26 28.09 1.91
CA LEU A 158 4.37 29.05 2.57
C LEU A 158 2.94 28.52 2.77
N ASP A 159 2.62 27.36 2.19
CA ASP A 159 1.30 26.75 2.28
C ASP A 159 1.22 25.84 3.52
N SER A 160 0.01 25.65 4.04
CA SER A 160 -0.19 24.66 5.11
C SER A 160 0.16 23.26 4.58
N LEU A 161 0.76 22.42 5.42
CA LEU A 161 1.06 21.02 5.05
C LEU A 161 -0.17 20.30 4.48
N ASN A 162 -1.36 20.64 4.97
CA ASN A 162 -2.62 20.07 4.49
C ASN A 162 -2.94 20.49 3.05
N GLU A 163 -2.71 21.74 2.67
CA GLU A 163 -2.88 22.19 1.27
C GLU A 163 -1.91 21.46 0.33
N SER A 164 -0.65 21.26 0.75
CA SER A 164 0.30 20.47 -0.04
C SER A 164 -0.12 19.01 -0.17
N ILE A 165 -0.67 18.41 0.89
CA ILE A 165 -1.25 17.05 0.86
C ILE A 165 -2.44 17.01 -0.10
N ASP A 166 -3.34 18.00 -0.02
CA ASP A 166 -4.55 18.05 -0.81
C ASP A 166 -4.24 18.20 -2.30
N TYR A 167 -3.32 19.12 -2.62
CA TYR A 167 -2.85 19.33 -3.98
C TYR A 167 -2.22 18.07 -4.58
N LEU A 168 -1.27 17.45 -3.86
CA LEU A 168 -0.63 16.21 -4.34
C LEU A 168 -1.64 15.07 -4.48
N PHE A 169 -2.61 14.96 -3.57
CA PHE A 169 -3.66 13.95 -3.64
C PHE A 169 -4.52 14.10 -4.92
N GLU A 170 -4.94 15.31 -5.27
CA GLU A 170 -5.69 15.55 -6.50
C GLU A 170 -4.84 15.25 -7.76
N MET A 171 -3.55 15.58 -7.75
CA MET A 171 -2.65 15.21 -8.85
C MET A 171 -2.50 13.69 -9.02
N LEU A 172 -2.35 12.95 -7.91
CA LEU A 172 -2.25 11.49 -7.92
C LEU A 172 -3.54 10.86 -8.43
N LYS A 173 -4.69 11.39 -8.00
CA LYS A 173 -6.02 10.95 -8.42
C LYS A 173 -6.21 11.09 -9.93
N ALA A 174 -5.82 12.23 -10.50
CA ALA A 174 -5.91 12.48 -11.94
C ALA A 174 -5.09 11.47 -12.78
N LYS A 175 -4.02 10.88 -12.21
CA LYS A 175 -3.19 9.87 -12.89
C LYS A 175 -3.60 8.42 -12.62
N ASN A 176 -4.54 8.17 -11.71
CA ASN A 176 -4.89 6.82 -11.30
C ASN A 176 -6.41 6.63 -11.28
N GLU A 177 -6.93 5.92 -12.28
CA GLU A 177 -8.37 5.67 -12.44
C GLU A 177 -8.99 4.99 -11.21
N LYS A 178 -8.24 4.11 -10.51
CA LYS A 178 -8.71 3.47 -9.27
C LYS A 178 -8.90 4.47 -8.14
N LEU A 179 -8.00 5.46 -8.00
CA LEU A 179 -8.16 6.57 -7.06
C LEU A 179 -9.37 7.43 -7.40
N THR A 180 -9.59 7.66 -8.70
CA THR A 180 -10.74 8.43 -9.19
C THR A 180 -12.06 7.74 -8.87
N TYR A 181 -12.16 6.42 -9.10
CA TYR A 181 -13.38 5.64 -8.83
C TYR A 181 -13.74 5.59 -7.33
N GLN A 182 -12.78 5.29 -6.45
CA GLN A 182 -13.05 5.15 -5.02
C GLN A 182 -13.42 6.49 -4.34
N SER A 183 -12.94 7.62 -4.85
CA SER A 183 -13.33 8.94 -4.35
C SER A 183 -14.76 9.38 -4.72
N LYS A 184 -15.37 8.78 -5.76
CA LYS A 184 -16.74 9.08 -6.19
C LYS A 184 -17.79 8.28 -5.41
N VAL A 185 -17.38 7.21 -4.74
CA VAL A 185 -18.26 6.42 -3.88
C VAL A 185 -18.38 7.15 -2.54
N ASN A 186 -19.57 7.63 -2.21
CA ASN A 186 -19.87 8.37 -0.99
C ASN A 186 -19.56 7.50 0.24
N ILE A 187 -18.53 7.87 1.01
CA ILE A 187 -17.96 7.03 2.08
C ILE A 187 -18.73 7.26 3.38
N GLN A 188 -19.98 6.80 3.41
CA GLN A 188 -20.72 6.58 4.65
C GLN A 188 -20.83 5.08 5.00
N TYR A 189 -20.44 4.17 4.09
CA TYR A 189 -20.65 2.73 4.26
C TYR A 189 -19.40 1.86 4.40
N LEU A 190 -18.18 2.42 4.25
CA LEU A 190 -16.95 1.61 4.17
C LEU A 190 -15.98 1.73 5.36
N SER A 191 -16.39 2.30 6.49
CA SER A 191 -15.60 2.35 7.73
C SER A 191 -15.44 1.00 8.45
N LYS A 192 -15.67 -0.13 7.79
CA LYS A 192 -15.79 -1.46 8.42
C LYS A 192 -14.77 -2.52 7.99
N ILE A 193 -13.71 -2.18 7.27
CA ILE A 193 -12.72 -3.19 6.85
C ILE A 193 -11.28 -2.75 7.17
N ASN A 194 -10.98 -2.64 8.47
CA ASN A 194 -9.64 -2.90 8.98
C ASN A 194 -9.69 -4.27 9.67
N LEU A 195 -9.57 -5.35 8.89
CA LEU A 195 -9.58 -6.71 9.45
C LEU A 195 -8.19 -7.04 10.01
N LEU A 196 -8.04 -7.05 11.33
CA LEU A 196 -6.85 -7.57 12.01
C LEU A 196 -6.75 -9.10 11.78
N SER A 197 -5.58 -9.72 11.94
CA SER A 197 -5.39 -11.17 11.64
C SER A 197 -6.35 -12.10 12.40
N HIS A 198 -6.78 -11.70 13.61
CA HIS A 198 -7.79 -12.42 14.39
C HIS A 198 -9.23 -12.25 13.87
N GLN A 199 -9.43 -11.38 12.89
CA GLN A 199 -10.71 -11.14 12.20
C GLN A 199 -10.73 -11.81 10.82
N PHE A 200 -9.63 -12.45 10.39
CA PHE A 200 -9.60 -13.27 9.19
C PHE A 200 -10.26 -14.62 9.47
N VAL A 201 -11.54 -14.71 9.16
CA VAL A 201 -12.31 -15.95 9.32
C VAL A 201 -12.28 -16.73 8.02
N LEU A 202 -11.69 -17.92 8.03
CA LEU A 202 -11.88 -18.87 6.94
C LEU A 202 -13.30 -19.41 7.05
N SER A 203 -14.13 -19.12 6.04
CA SER A 203 -15.48 -19.64 5.92
C SER A 203 -15.60 -20.49 4.66
N ALA A 204 -16.43 -21.53 4.72
CA ALA A 204 -16.80 -22.34 3.58
C ALA A 204 -18.30 -22.64 3.63
N GLY A 205 -18.87 -22.92 2.47
CA GLY A 205 -20.29 -23.16 2.26
C GLY A 205 -20.50 -23.86 0.92
N ALA A 206 -21.75 -24.18 0.59
CA ALA A 206 -22.08 -24.86 -0.66
C ALA A 206 -23.22 -24.17 -1.40
N ILE A 207 -23.21 -24.28 -2.73
CA ILE A 207 -24.40 -24.04 -3.54
C ILE A 207 -25.20 -25.32 -3.51
N LEU A 208 -26.21 -25.37 -2.64
CA LEU A 208 -27.06 -26.55 -2.51
C LEU A 208 -28.09 -26.58 -3.65
N ILE A 209 -27.94 -27.55 -4.55
CA ILE A 209 -28.82 -27.72 -5.71
C ILE A 209 -29.70 -28.95 -5.51
N ARG A 210 -31.02 -28.77 -5.58
CA ARG A 210 -31.96 -29.89 -5.68
C ARG A 210 -31.92 -30.44 -7.10
N LYS A 211 -31.30 -31.61 -7.30
CA LYS A 211 -31.08 -32.17 -8.65
C LYS A 211 -32.36 -32.39 -9.48
N SER A 212 -33.47 -32.75 -8.83
CA SER A 212 -34.74 -33.04 -9.53
C SER A 212 -35.39 -31.80 -10.13
N THR A 213 -35.27 -30.65 -9.47
CA THR A 213 -35.95 -29.40 -9.86
C THR A 213 -34.98 -28.32 -10.37
N ARG A 214 -33.67 -28.52 -10.16
CA ARG A 214 -32.59 -27.54 -10.42
C ARG A 214 -32.74 -26.25 -9.60
N GLU A 215 -33.45 -26.32 -8.48
CA GLU A 215 -33.57 -25.22 -7.54
C GLU A 215 -32.31 -25.08 -6.69
N VAL A 216 -31.98 -23.84 -6.35
CA VAL A 216 -30.89 -23.51 -5.42
C VAL A 216 -31.50 -23.14 -4.08
N CYS A 217 -30.98 -23.73 -3.00
CA CYS A 217 -31.39 -23.37 -1.64
C CYS A 217 -30.64 -22.11 -1.18
N LEU A 218 -31.40 -21.14 -0.68
CA LEU A 218 -30.90 -19.93 -0.03
C LEU A 218 -31.41 -19.90 1.41
N VAL A 219 -30.61 -19.29 2.29
CA VAL A 219 -30.94 -19.04 3.68
C VAL A 219 -31.39 -17.59 3.80
N HIS A 220 -32.56 -17.36 4.41
CA HIS A 220 -33.03 -16.02 4.72
C HIS A 220 -32.52 -15.61 6.10
N VAL A 221 -31.66 -14.61 6.15
CA VAL A 221 -31.14 -14.08 7.41
C VAL A 221 -32.19 -13.13 7.99
N LEU A 222 -32.63 -13.44 9.21
CA LEU A 222 -33.60 -12.63 9.95
C LEU A 222 -32.90 -11.50 10.71
N ASP A 223 -32.23 -10.62 9.99
CA ASP A 223 -31.72 -9.34 10.51
C ASP A 223 -32.53 -8.15 9.95
N ASP A 224 -32.20 -6.93 10.38
CA ASP A 224 -32.88 -5.71 9.91
C ASP A 224 -32.77 -5.47 8.39
N ALA A 225 -31.86 -6.18 7.71
CA ALA A 225 -31.61 -6.06 6.27
C ALA A 225 -32.36 -7.11 5.44
N GLY A 226 -32.76 -8.25 6.03
CA GLY A 226 -33.57 -9.29 5.37
C GLY A 226 -32.86 -9.93 4.17
N GLU A 227 -31.57 -10.21 4.31
CA GLU A 227 -30.75 -10.70 3.20
C GLU A 227 -30.95 -12.20 2.93
N TRP A 228 -30.89 -12.58 1.65
CA TRP A 228 -30.84 -13.98 1.22
C TRP A 228 -29.41 -14.36 0.87
N VAL A 229 -28.89 -15.39 1.53
CA VAL A 229 -27.49 -15.82 1.40
C VAL A 229 -27.39 -17.30 1.04
N LEU A 230 -26.26 -17.68 0.47
CA LEU A 230 -25.89 -19.10 0.37
C LEU A 230 -25.47 -19.61 1.75
N PRO A 231 -25.77 -20.88 2.07
CA PRO A 231 -25.40 -21.42 3.36
C PRO A 231 -23.87 -21.49 3.49
N LYS A 232 -23.34 -20.91 4.56
CA LYS A 232 -21.90 -20.82 4.81
C LYS A 232 -21.62 -20.53 6.27
N GLY A 233 -20.49 -21.00 6.76
CA GLY A 233 -20.03 -20.57 8.08
C GLY A 233 -18.57 -20.86 8.33
N ARG A 234 -18.19 -20.74 9.59
CA ARG A 234 -16.78 -20.63 9.98
C ARG A 234 -16.14 -22.01 10.01
N LYS A 235 -14.98 -22.14 9.39
CA LYS A 235 -14.20 -23.38 9.45
C LYS A 235 -13.69 -23.60 10.87
N ASN A 236 -14.00 -24.77 11.43
CA ASN A 236 -13.47 -25.18 12.71
C ASN A 236 -11.98 -25.58 12.62
N MET A 237 -11.30 -25.63 13.77
CA MET A 237 -9.94 -26.17 13.81
C MET A 237 -9.95 -27.63 13.40
N ASN A 238 -8.97 -28.04 12.58
CA ASN A 238 -8.80 -29.39 12.04
C ASN A 238 -9.85 -29.86 11.01
N GLU A 239 -10.73 -28.98 10.55
CA GLU A 239 -11.68 -29.29 9.46
C GLU A 239 -11.07 -28.93 8.10
N THR A 240 -11.38 -29.66 7.03
CA THR A 240 -11.09 -29.24 5.65
C THR A 240 -12.17 -28.28 5.15
N ARG A 241 -11.90 -27.51 4.08
CA ARG A 241 -12.92 -26.63 3.49
C ARG A 241 -14.17 -27.40 3.02
N SER A 242 -13.96 -28.62 2.53
CA SER A 242 -15.03 -29.51 2.08
C SER A 242 -15.91 -29.98 3.23
N GLU A 243 -15.29 -30.39 4.34
CA GLU A 243 -16.02 -30.79 5.56
C GLU A 243 -16.79 -29.60 6.14
N THR A 244 -16.16 -28.42 6.24
CA THR A 244 -16.83 -27.19 6.68
C THR A 244 -18.05 -26.88 5.81
N ALA A 245 -17.89 -26.92 4.48
CA ALA A 245 -19.00 -26.62 3.56
C ALA A 245 -20.19 -27.57 3.75
N LEU A 246 -19.94 -28.87 3.94
CA LEU A 246 -20.99 -29.87 4.17
C LEU A 246 -21.68 -29.67 5.53
N ARG A 247 -20.90 -29.44 6.58
CA ARG A 247 -21.41 -29.23 7.94
C ARG A 247 -22.25 -27.96 8.03
N GLU A 248 -21.70 -26.82 7.61
CA GLU A 248 -22.39 -25.51 7.66
C GLU A 248 -23.67 -25.53 6.81
N THR A 249 -23.64 -26.17 5.63
CA THR A 249 -24.85 -26.32 4.81
C THR A 249 -25.93 -27.09 5.52
N TYR A 250 -25.56 -28.17 6.23
CA TYR A 250 -26.52 -28.94 7.01
C TYR A 250 -27.05 -28.14 8.22
N GLU A 251 -26.18 -27.44 8.94
CA GLU A 251 -26.56 -26.64 10.11
C GLU A 251 -27.54 -25.51 9.74
N GLU A 252 -27.33 -24.81 8.62
CA GLU A 252 -28.16 -23.66 8.24
C GLU A 252 -29.43 -24.04 7.45
N THR A 253 -29.42 -25.16 6.71
CA THR A 253 -30.55 -25.54 5.83
C THR A 253 -31.31 -26.78 6.29
N GLY A 254 -30.72 -27.59 7.18
CA GLY A 254 -31.23 -28.91 7.58
C GLY A 254 -31.08 -30.00 6.52
N TYR A 255 -30.50 -29.71 5.36
CA TYR A 255 -30.35 -30.67 4.26
C TYR A 255 -28.95 -31.26 4.19
N HIS A 256 -28.87 -32.59 4.18
CA HIS A 256 -27.63 -33.28 3.83
C HIS A 256 -27.35 -33.18 2.33
N CYS A 257 -26.08 -32.99 1.99
CA CYS A 257 -25.62 -32.94 0.62
C CYS A 257 -24.30 -33.69 0.45
N SER A 258 -23.91 -33.89 -0.81
CA SER A 258 -22.59 -34.40 -1.18
C SER A 258 -21.97 -33.48 -2.22
N LEU A 259 -20.66 -33.28 -2.12
CA LEU A 259 -19.93 -32.47 -3.08
C LEU A 259 -19.92 -33.18 -4.43
N MET A 260 -20.33 -32.47 -5.48
CA MET A 260 -20.21 -32.99 -6.83
C MET A 260 -18.76 -32.85 -7.31
N PRO A 261 -18.23 -33.84 -8.06
CA PRO A 261 -16.90 -33.71 -8.65
C PRO A 261 -16.86 -32.50 -9.58
N LEU A 262 -15.83 -31.68 -9.43
CA LEU A 262 -15.49 -30.67 -10.42
C LEU A 262 -15.00 -31.39 -11.66
N ILE A 263 -15.87 -31.52 -12.65
CA ILE A 263 -15.43 -31.87 -14.01
C ILE A 263 -14.88 -30.56 -14.59
N MET A 264 -13.55 -30.48 -14.69
CA MET A 264 -12.86 -29.43 -15.42
C MET A 264 -12.87 -29.73 -16.91
#